data_AF-A0A2D9S8W6-F1
#
_entry.id   AF-A0A2D9S8W6-F1
#
_cell.length_a   1.000
_cell.length_b   1.000
_cell.length_c   1.000
_cell.angle_alpha   90.00
_cell.angle_beta   90.00
_cell.angle_gamma   90.00
#
_symmetry.space_group_name_H-M   'P 1'
#
loop_
_entity.id
_entity.type
_entity.pdbx_description
1 polymer ?
#
loop_
_entity_poly.entity_id
_entity_poly.type
_entity_poly.pdbx_seq_one_letter_code
_entity_poly.pdbx_strand_id
1 'polypeptide(L)'
;MIFDEYLLGHWTNRSQAQSNPHKVAQTEVIWAKEGDWYTSLNFYRVDGPHKPYRNKKHKIEIVSDNYVIMQNYRLDGSRHEECDMHFRFESEHWSGKLDSDKCRGEKGYRVVSEIYLYGEKLLSRDKGLNQQGKMVWGSEEMYKFVRI
;
A
#
# COMPACT_ATOMS: atom_id res chain seq x y z
N MET A 1 -1.97 -11.02 15.23
CA MET A 1 -1.41 -11.84 14.13
C MET A 1 -0.11 -11.19 13.70
N ILE A 2 0.93 -11.95 13.36
CA ILE A 2 2.24 -11.38 12.99
C ILE A 2 2.13 -10.37 11.82
N PHE A 3 1.17 -10.56 10.93
CA PHE A 3 0.85 -9.60 9.87
C PHE A 3 0.41 -8.22 10.39
N ASP A 4 -0.43 -8.18 11.43
CA ASP A 4 -0.91 -6.92 12.04
C ASP A 4 0.26 -6.16 12.68
N GLU A 5 1.15 -6.87 13.37
CA GLU A 5 2.36 -6.30 13.97
C GLU A 5 3.27 -5.66 12.91
N TYR A 6 3.30 -6.24 11.71
CA TYR A 6 4.14 -5.78 10.60
C TYR A 6 3.49 -4.66 9.78
N LEU A 7 2.15 -4.58 9.73
CA LEU A 7 1.40 -3.63 8.89
C LEU A 7 0.89 -2.41 9.65
N LEU A 8 0.19 -2.63 10.77
CA LEU A 8 -0.55 -1.57 11.47
C LEU A 8 0.41 -0.56 12.07
N GLY A 9 0.07 0.73 12.01
CA GLY A 9 0.87 1.80 12.58
C GLY A 9 0.97 3.02 11.67
N HIS A 10 1.78 3.99 12.11
CA HIS A 10 2.09 5.21 11.38
C HIS A 10 3.50 5.13 10.82
N TRP A 11 3.62 5.41 9.52
CA TRP A 11 4.82 5.19 8.73
C TRP A 11 5.23 6.47 8.01
N THR A 12 6.53 6.79 8.01
CA THR A 12 7.08 7.97 7.31
C THR A 12 8.28 7.61 6.44
N ASN A 13 8.39 8.19 5.26
CA ASN A 13 9.58 8.09 4.41
C ASN A 13 10.54 9.28 4.56
N ARG A 14 10.40 10.07 5.64
CA ARG A 14 11.16 11.30 5.91
C ARG A 14 12.64 11.22 5.56
N SER A 15 13.35 10.20 6.04
CA SER A 15 14.79 10.03 5.77
C SER A 15 15.09 9.86 4.28
N GLN A 16 14.28 9.08 3.56
CA GLN A 16 14.41 8.90 2.12
C GLN A 16 14.17 10.21 1.36
N ALA A 17 13.08 10.92 1.68
CA ALA A 17 12.71 12.16 1.02
C ALA A 17 13.76 13.27 1.26
N GLN A 18 14.28 13.38 2.49
CA GLN A 18 15.33 14.35 2.82
C GLN A 18 16.67 14.02 2.14
N SER A 19 16.96 12.75 1.91
CA SER A 19 18.17 12.30 1.21
C SER A 19 18.08 12.51 -0.30
N ASN A 20 16.88 12.57 -0.88
CA ASN A 20 16.68 12.75 -2.32
C ASN A 20 15.40 13.54 -2.66
N PRO A 21 15.37 14.84 -2.32
CA PRO A 21 14.14 15.64 -2.36
C PRO A 21 13.61 15.90 -3.78
N HIS A 22 14.45 15.75 -4.80
CA HIS A 22 14.04 15.89 -6.21
C HIS A 22 13.36 14.65 -6.78
N LYS A 23 13.51 13.49 -6.14
CA LYS A 23 12.94 12.22 -6.63
C LYS A 23 11.79 11.70 -5.79
N VAL A 24 11.82 11.94 -4.48
CA VAL A 24 10.89 11.31 -3.54
C VAL A 24 10.21 12.40 -2.71
N ALA A 25 8.89 12.49 -2.81
CA ALA A 25 8.11 13.35 -1.95
C ALA A 25 8.08 12.79 -0.52
N GLN A 26 8.09 13.67 0.49
CA GLN A 26 7.87 13.23 1.85
C GLN A 26 6.38 12.94 2.08
N THR A 27 6.07 11.68 2.34
CA THR A 27 4.73 11.16 2.59
C THR A 27 4.69 10.34 3.87
N GLU A 28 3.48 10.20 4.38
CA GLU A 28 3.16 9.37 5.53
C GLU A 28 2.01 8.42 5.17
N VAL A 29 2.02 7.25 5.81
CA VAL A 29 1.00 6.22 5.65
C VAL A 29 0.54 5.79 7.03
N ILE A 30 -0.77 5.77 7.27
CA ILE A 30 -1.36 5.21 8.48
C ILE A 30 -2.14 3.97 8.08
N TRP A 31 -1.79 2.84 8.69
CA TRP A 31 -2.57 1.62 8.66
C TRP A 31 -3.23 1.42 10.03
N ALA A 32 -4.55 1.34 10.05
CA ALA A 32 -5.32 1.13 11.27
C ALA A 32 -6.35 0.00 11.10
N LYS A 33 -6.87 -0.48 12.22
CA LYS A 33 -7.88 -1.53 12.28
C LYS A 33 -9.09 -1.06 13.08
N GLU A 34 -10.27 -1.18 12.51
CA GLU A 34 -11.55 -0.74 13.06
C GLU A 34 -12.57 -1.88 12.92
N GLY A 35 -12.68 -2.71 13.97
CA GLY A 35 -13.41 -3.97 13.90
C GLY A 35 -12.77 -4.91 12.86
N ASP A 36 -13.57 -5.34 11.88
CA ASP A 36 -13.10 -6.22 10.79
C ASP A 36 -12.44 -5.47 9.63
N TRP A 37 -12.45 -4.14 9.67
CA TRP A 37 -11.89 -3.31 8.61
C TRP A 37 -10.46 -2.91 8.89
N TYR A 38 -9.65 -2.95 7.85
CA TYR A 38 -8.36 -2.29 7.80
C TYR A 38 -8.50 -1.01 6.98
N THR A 39 -7.95 0.09 7.48
CA THR A 39 -7.96 1.38 6.79
C THR A 39 -6.53 1.81 6.49
N SER A 40 -6.33 2.35 5.29
CA SER A 40 -5.05 2.94 4.87
C SER A 40 -5.25 4.38 4.44
N LEU A 41 -4.51 5.29 5.05
CA LEU A 41 -4.47 6.71 4.73
C LEU A 41 -3.07 7.07 4.26
N ASN A 42 -2.94 7.66 3.07
CA ASN A 42 -1.67 8.16 2.57
C ASN A 42 -1.80 9.65 2.29
N PHE A 43 -0.83 10.43 2.77
CA PHE A 43 -0.85 11.88 2.66
C PHE A 43 0.56 12.45 2.49
N TYR A 44 0.65 13.62 1.86
CA TYR A 44 1.88 14.40 1.85
C TYR A 44 2.09 15.06 3.21
N ARG A 45 3.33 15.19 3.68
CA ARG A 45 3.65 15.87 4.95
C ARG A 45 3.00 17.26 5.05
N VAL A 46 2.98 18.01 3.94
CA VAL A 46 2.47 19.39 3.89
C VAL A 46 0.95 19.46 3.99
N ASP A 47 0.24 18.42 3.54
CA ASP A 47 -1.22 18.34 3.59
C ASP A 47 -1.72 17.70 4.89
N GLY A 48 -0.98 16.73 5.44
CA GLY A 48 -1.36 16.04 6.68
C GLY A 48 -2.55 15.07 6.51
N PRO A 49 -2.92 14.36 7.59
CA PRO A 49 -3.89 13.25 7.54
C PRO A 49 -5.33 13.69 7.25
N HIS A 50 -5.65 14.98 7.39
CA HIS A 50 -6.98 15.54 7.12
C HIS A 50 -7.24 15.76 5.62
N LYS A 51 -6.19 15.71 4.79
CA LYS A 51 -6.27 15.85 3.33
C LYS A 51 -5.46 14.75 2.64
N PRO A 52 -5.85 13.48 2.81
CA PRO A 52 -5.13 12.37 2.20
C PRO A 52 -5.35 12.33 0.70
N TYR A 53 -4.29 11.98 -0.04
CA TYR A 53 -4.41 11.73 -1.48
C TYR A 53 -4.93 10.32 -1.77
N ARG A 54 -4.82 9.39 -0.80
CA ARG A 54 -5.38 8.04 -0.87
C ARG A 54 -5.99 7.67 0.48
N ASN A 55 -7.24 7.20 0.44
CA ASN A 55 -7.94 6.61 1.57
C ASN A 55 -8.63 5.34 1.06
N LYS A 56 -8.34 4.19 1.66
CA LYS A 56 -8.88 2.89 1.25
C LYS A 56 -9.28 2.05 2.45
N LYS A 57 -10.28 1.19 2.23
CA LYS A 57 -10.75 0.17 3.15
C LYS A 57 -10.43 -1.21 2.61
N HIS A 58 -10.08 -2.10 3.51
CA HIS A 58 -9.69 -3.46 3.20
C HIS A 58 -10.28 -4.44 4.21
N LYS A 59 -10.46 -5.68 3.78
CA LYS A 59 -10.62 -6.82 4.68
C LYS A 59 -9.45 -7.76 4.52
N ILE A 60 -9.12 -8.47 5.58
CA ILE A 60 -8.06 -9.47 5.58
C ILE A 60 -8.69 -10.85 5.65
N GLU A 61 -8.40 -11.68 4.65
CA GLU A 61 -8.70 -13.10 4.64
C GLU A 61 -7.41 -13.87 4.94
N ILE A 62 -7.45 -14.66 6.01
CA ILE A 62 -6.31 -15.49 6.43
C ILE A 62 -6.47 -16.85 5.75
N VAL A 63 -5.57 -17.16 4.82
CA VAL A 63 -5.58 -18.44 4.11
C VAL A 63 -4.68 -19.45 4.82
N SER A 64 -3.56 -19.01 5.37
CA SER A 64 -2.65 -19.78 6.24
C SER A 64 -1.77 -18.85 7.08
N ASP A 65 -0.95 -19.41 7.96
CA ASP A 65 -0.01 -18.65 8.81
C ASP A 65 0.98 -17.79 8.01
N ASN A 66 1.28 -18.19 6.76
CA ASN A 66 2.21 -17.51 5.87
C ASN A 66 1.55 -16.94 4.61
N TYR A 67 0.21 -16.95 4.52
CA TYR A 67 -0.50 -16.46 3.34
C TYR A 67 -1.79 -15.73 3.71
N VAL A 68 -1.85 -14.46 3.30
CA VAL A 68 -2.93 -13.54 3.61
C VAL A 68 -3.39 -12.85 2.33
N ILE A 69 -4.70 -12.72 2.16
CA ILE A 69 -5.31 -11.94 1.07
C ILE A 69 -5.88 -10.66 1.67
N MET A 70 -5.40 -9.52 1.17
CA MET A 70 -5.97 -8.20 1.46
C MET A 70 -6.97 -7.84 0.38
N GLN A 71 -8.25 -7.98 0.74
CA GLN A 71 -9.38 -7.69 -0.11
C GLN A 71 -9.58 -6.17 -0.19
N ASN A 72 -9.55 -5.61 -1.39
CA ASN A 72 -9.69 -4.16 -1.59
C ASN A 72 -11.15 -3.78 -1.80
N TYR A 73 -11.58 -2.66 -1.22
CA TYR A 73 -12.94 -2.14 -1.36
C TYR A 73 -12.96 -0.74 -1.98
N ARG A 74 -14.01 -0.46 -2.75
CA ARG A 74 -14.33 0.87 -3.25
C ARG A 74 -14.96 1.72 -2.13
N LEU A 75 -15.08 3.03 -2.37
CA LEU A 75 -15.66 3.96 -1.41
C LEU A 75 -17.16 3.71 -1.17
N ASP A 76 -17.85 3.12 -2.14
CA ASP A 76 -19.26 2.70 -2.03
C ASP A 76 -19.44 1.37 -1.26
N GLY A 77 -18.34 0.74 -0.81
CA GLY A 77 -18.36 -0.53 -0.08
C GLY A 77 -18.42 -1.79 -0.95
N SER A 78 -18.41 -1.66 -2.27
CA SER A 78 -18.28 -2.81 -3.17
C SER A 78 -16.84 -3.36 -3.16
N ARG A 79 -16.70 -4.69 -3.28
CA ARG A 79 -15.40 -5.36 -3.37
C ARG A 79 -14.77 -5.10 -4.74
N HIS A 80 -13.47 -4.87 -4.77
CA HIS A 80 -12.67 -4.63 -5.97
C HIS A 80 -11.70 -5.81 -6.16
N GLU A 81 -12.27 -6.97 -6.47
CA GLU A 81 -11.57 -8.27 -6.45
C GLU A 81 -10.35 -8.31 -7.36
N GLU A 82 -10.39 -7.60 -8.50
CA GLU A 82 -9.25 -7.54 -9.41
C GLU A 82 -8.02 -6.83 -8.82
N CYS A 83 -8.21 -6.12 -7.70
CA CYS A 83 -7.19 -5.37 -6.99
C CYS A 83 -6.82 -5.96 -5.62
N ASP A 84 -7.23 -7.21 -5.33
CA ASP A 84 -6.81 -7.88 -4.11
C ASP A 84 -5.29 -8.09 -4.09
N MET A 85 -4.69 -7.89 -2.91
CA MET A 85 -3.25 -8.05 -2.72
C MET A 85 -2.96 -9.32 -1.95
N HIS A 86 -2.07 -10.14 -2.51
CA HIS A 86 -1.68 -11.43 -1.95
C HIS A 86 -0.34 -11.28 -1.25
N PHE A 87 -0.36 -11.54 0.06
CA PHE A 87 0.79 -11.44 0.94
C PHE A 87 1.32 -12.82 1.31
N ARG A 88 2.60 -13.06 1.05
CA ARG A 88 3.31 -14.27 1.46
C ARG A 88 4.39 -13.93 2.46
N PHE A 89 4.47 -14.68 3.55
CA PHE A 89 5.58 -14.56 4.50
C PHE A 89 6.74 -15.42 4.02
N GLU A 90 7.87 -14.78 3.71
CA GLU A 90 9.09 -15.43 3.22
C GLU A 90 10.25 -15.09 4.14
N SER A 91 10.71 -16.09 4.92
CA SER A 91 11.80 -16.03 5.89
C SER A 91 11.62 -15.01 7.03
N GLU A 92 11.66 -13.72 6.72
CA GLU A 92 11.72 -12.61 7.68
C GLU A 92 10.72 -11.48 7.39
N HIS A 93 10.00 -11.54 6.26
CA HIS A 93 9.16 -10.43 5.81
C HIS A 93 7.92 -10.91 5.07
N TRP A 94 6.89 -10.07 5.08
CA TRP A 94 5.72 -10.24 4.22
C TRP A 94 5.98 -9.56 2.87
N SER A 95 5.76 -10.28 1.78
CA SER A 95 5.83 -9.79 0.39
C SER A 95 4.41 -9.77 -0.19
N GLY A 96 3.91 -8.57 -0.48
CA GLY A 96 2.57 -8.31 -0.99
C GLY A 96 2.60 -7.80 -2.42
N LYS A 97 1.76 -8.37 -3.28
CA LYS A 97 1.58 -7.93 -4.67
C LYS A 97 0.14 -8.12 -5.12
N LEU A 98 -0.28 -7.37 -6.14
CA LEU A 98 -1.57 -7.63 -6.81
C LEU A 98 -1.56 -9.04 -7.43
N ASP A 99 -2.66 -9.77 -7.28
CA ASP A 99 -2.80 -11.12 -7.85
C ASP A 99 -3.14 -11.11 -9.35
N SER A 100 -3.51 -9.95 -9.88
CA SER A 100 -3.98 -9.81 -11.25
C SER A 100 -3.40 -8.59 -11.96
N ASP A 101 -3.18 -8.72 -13.25
CA ASP A 101 -2.92 -7.60 -14.16
C ASP A 101 -4.22 -6.90 -14.60
N LYS A 102 -5.38 -7.33 -14.08
CA LYS A 102 -6.71 -6.74 -14.31
C LYS A 102 -7.04 -5.59 -13.37
N CYS A 103 -6.30 -5.38 -12.28
CA CYS A 103 -6.54 -4.23 -11.41
C CYS A 103 -6.49 -2.92 -12.19
N ARG A 104 -7.57 -2.14 -12.15
CA ARG A 104 -7.66 -0.83 -12.78
C ARG A 104 -8.02 0.22 -11.73
N GLY A 105 -7.29 1.33 -11.71
CA GLY A 105 -7.66 2.47 -10.88
C GLY A 105 -8.94 3.15 -11.41
N GLU A 106 -9.48 4.11 -10.66
CA GLU A 106 -10.73 4.81 -11.04
C GLU A 106 -10.66 5.49 -12.42
N LYS A 107 -9.45 5.85 -12.88
CA LYS A 107 -9.21 6.44 -14.21
C LYS A 107 -8.96 5.40 -15.31
N GLY A 108 -9.17 4.11 -15.04
CA GLY A 108 -8.99 3.02 -16.01
C GLY A 108 -7.53 2.63 -16.29
N TYR A 109 -6.55 3.18 -15.58
CA TYR A 109 -5.14 2.78 -15.73
C TYR A 109 -4.85 1.48 -14.98
N ARG A 110 -4.03 0.60 -15.58
CA ARG A 110 -3.58 -0.63 -14.93
C ARG A 110 -2.74 -0.29 -13.72
N VAL A 111 -3.08 -0.85 -12.57
CA VAL A 111 -2.30 -0.68 -11.34
C VAL A 111 -1.28 -1.80 -11.23
N VAL A 112 -0.06 -1.46 -10.85
CA VAL A 112 0.96 -2.39 -10.37
C VAL A 112 1.35 -1.91 -8.98
N SER A 113 1.22 -2.79 -8.00
CA SER A 113 1.49 -2.48 -6.59
C SER A 113 2.30 -3.60 -5.95
N GLU A 114 3.32 -3.20 -5.21
CA GLU A 114 4.16 -4.06 -4.39
C GLU A 114 4.32 -3.42 -3.01
N ILE A 115 4.32 -4.26 -1.98
CA ILE A 115 4.54 -3.85 -0.60
C ILE A 115 5.34 -4.93 0.13
N TYR A 116 6.29 -4.51 0.96
CA TYR A 116 7.08 -5.42 1.77
C TYR A 116 7.09 -4.94 3.22
N LEU A 117 6.83 -5.86 4.16
CA LEU A 117 6.75 -5.54 5.57
C LEU A 117 7.85 -6.30 6.33
N TYR A 118 8.74 -5.58 7.00
CA TYR A 118 9.89 -6.11 7.74
C TYR A 118 9.77 -5.79 9.25
N GLY A 119 8.56 -5.83 9.80
CA GLY A 119 8.28 -5.46 11.18
C GLY A 119 8.30 -3.94 11.39
N GLU A 120 9.47 -3.33 11.46
CA GLU A 120 9.65 -1.89 11.71
C GLU A 120 9.92 -1.06 10.45
N LYS A 121 9.87 -1.71 9.28
CA LYS A 121 10.04 -1.06 7.98
C LYS A 121 8.98 -1.52 7.01
N LEU A 122 8.48 -0.57 6.22
CA LEU A 122 7.53 -0.82 5.14
C LEU A 122 8.13 -0.28 3.84
N LEU A 123 8.22 -1.14 2.83
CA LEU A 123 8.55 -0.73 1.48
C LEU A 123 7.30 -0.77 0.63
N SER A 124 7.08 0.22 -0.23
CA SER A 124 5.93 0.22 -1.12
C SER A 124 6.24 0.90 -2.44
N ARG A 125 5.68 0.35 -3.52
CA ARG A 125 5.72 0.95 -4.84
C ARG A 125 4.37 0.74 -5.53
N ASP A 126 3.73 1.85 -5.87
CA ASP A 126 2.51 1.88 -6.66
C ASP A 126 2.78 2.60 -7.98
N LYS A 127 2.28 2.05 -9.08
CA LYS A 127 2.27 2.74 -10.39
C LYS A 127 1.03 2.44 -11.20
N GLY A 128 0.64 3.44 -11.98
CA GLY A 128 -0.42 3.34 -12.98
C GLY A 128 0.15 3.34 -14.39
N LEU A 129 -0.24 2.36 -15.19
CA LEU A 129 0.20 2.18 -16.57
C LEU A 129 -0.96 2.42 -17.53
N ASN A 130 -0.70 3.09 -18.65
CA ASN A 130 -1.66 3.21 -19.76
C ASN A 130 -1.71 1.90 -20.58
N GLN A 131 -2.53 1.90 -21.64
CA GLN A 131 -2.70 0.75 -22.53
C GLN A 131 -1.41 0.35 -23.26
N GLN A 132 -0.48 1.28 -23.46
CA GLN A 132 0.84 1.05 -24.06
C GLN A 132 1.89 0.63 -23.04
N GLY A 133 1.52 0.43 -21.76
CA GLY A 133 2.43 0.05 -20.70
C GLY A 133 3.30 1.19 -20.15
N LYS A 134 3.08 2.43 -20.58
CA LYS A 134 3.82 3.60 -20.08
C LYS A 134 3.26 4.06 -18.74
N MET A 135 4.14 4.38 -17.80
CA MET A 135 3.76 4.95 -16.50
C MET A 135 3.12 6.33 -16.68
N VAL A 136 1.95 6.50 -16.05
CA VAL A 136 1.14 7.73 -16.07
C VAL A 136 1.16 8.42 -14.70
N TRP A 137 1.19 7.63 -13.63
CA TRP A 137 1.28 8.11 -12.26
C TRP A 137 2.00 7.09 -11.38
N GLY A 138 2.41 7.53 -10.19
CA GLY A 138 3.14 6.71 -9.23
C GLY A 138 4.64 6.96 -9.31
N SER A 139 5.43 5.94 -9.04
CA SER A 139 6.89 6.06 -8.93
C SER A 139 7.59 4.80 -9.44
N GLU A 140 8.75 4.97 -10.06
CA GLU A 140 9.69 3.86 -10.28
C GLU A 140 10.52 3.56 -9.03
N GLU A 141 10.71 4.56 -8.16
CA GLU A 141 11.39 4.43 -6.88
C GLU A 141 10.53 3.65 -5.88
N MET A 142 11.15 2.72 -5.16
CA MET A 142 10.56 2.05 -4.00
C MET A 142 10.54 3.03 -2.82
N TYR A 143 9.36 3.37 -2.31
CA TYR A 143 9.25 4.20 -1.11
C TYR A 143 9.65 3.38 0.11
N LYS A 144 10.47 3.98 0.97
CA LYS A 144 11.06 3.34 2.15
C LYS A 144 10.55 4.04 3.40
N PHE A 145 9.61 3.42 4.09
CA PHE A 145 9.01 3.95 5.30
C PHE A 145 9.59 3.28 6.55
N VAL A 146 9.68 4.07 7.62
CA VAL A 146 9.96 3.63 8.99
C VAL A 146 8.78 3.99 9.87
N ARG A 147 8.52 3.16 10.89
CA ARG A 147 7.48 3.41 11.88
C ARG A 147 7.83 4.63 12.76
N ILE A 148 6.83 5.39 13.18
CA ILE A 148 6.96 6.53 14.12
C ILE A 148 6.01 6.45 15.30
#